data_AF-A0A0K6IAS3-F1
#
_entry.id   AF-A0A0K6IAS3-F1
#
_cell.length_a   1.000
_cell.length_b   1.000
_cell.length_c   1.000
_cell.angle_alpha   90.00
_cell.angle_beta   90.00
_cell.angle_gamma   90.00
#
_symmetry.space_group_name_H-M   'P 1'
#
loop_
_entity.id
_entity.type
_entity.pdbx_description
1 polymer ?
#
loop_
_entity_poly.entity_id
_entity_poly.type
_entity_poly.pdbx_seq_one_letter_code
_entity_poly.pdbx_strand_id
1 'polypeptide(L)'
;MPPEGRGRRLRTWWAMALLGLGVLLLHLLALHWLGDAFAPWASGRLPEPIYTQLLKPVPPVVHPPRPTAPPRHAAAPKPRQPSRHRPVSPAPAPSPETPPPPSPHRTLVADTDPAAAASSPAPQTSAPQPPISAPSPKVASSLGGEAAPGAISQPGAAPAGKAENSSARQSAPASSASAPVSDAAPASARAWPPSTRLSYTITGYWRGQLHGSGALVWTVDGDHYEATLEGQALIGFAYRSVGRIDGNWLAPTRYTERIFTREKSVRFDRSDGTLHFSASPQVLPLQPHVQDSASLFLQLANRLTRDPEAFQPGAQLTFAVARPSGMADWTFTVAGMTTVSTPEGPLSCWHIVRHAEDANQLGAQIWLSPQLQNLPVQIRLQHSADSYLLFTLDHAEQQALPQAPTSAAP
;
A
#
# COMPACT_ATOMS: atom_id res chain seq x y z
N MET A 1 -44.84 51.08 -47.53
CA MET A 1 -44.63 49.71 -47.00
C MET A 1 -44.13 49.83 -45.56
N PRO A 2 -44.88 49.39 -44.55
CA PRO A 2 -44.46 49.53 -43.16
C PRO A 2 -43.50 48.39 -42.74
N PRO A 3 -42.61 48.62 -41.76
CA PRO A 3 -41.59 47.66 -41.34
C PRO A 3 -42.15 46.63 -40.34
N GLU A 4 -42.74 45.54 -40.81
CA GLU A 4 -43.28 44.47 -39.95
C GLU A 4 -42.22 43.52 -39.33
N GLY A 5 -40.93 43.73 -39.59
CA GLY A 5 -39.87 42.76 -39.23
C GLY A 5 -39.31 42.83 -37.81
N ARG A 6 -39.58 43.91 -37.04
CA ARG A 6 -38.86 44.17 -35.77
C ARG A 6 -39.50 43.50 -34.54
N GLY A 7 -40.83 43.36 -34.51
CA GLY A 7 -41.56 42.78 -33.37
C GLY A 7 -41.39 41.27 -33.20
N ARG A 8 -41.25 40.51 -34.30
CA ARG A 8 -41.06 39.05 -34.24
C ARG A 8 -39.69 38.65 -33.67
N ARG A 9 -38.64 39.41 -33.97
CA ARG A 9 -37.26 39.13 -33.53
C ARG A 9 -37.06 39.33 -32.03
N LEU A 10 -37.67 40.37 -31.43
CA LEU A 10 -37.65 40.53 -29.97
C LEU A 10 -38.41 39.39 -29.29
N ARG A 11 -39.58 39.00 -29.79
CA ARG A 11 -40.39 37.94 -29.17
C ARG A 11 -39.69 36.57 -29.18
N THR A 12 -38.93 36.26 -30.22
CA THR A 12 -38.10 35.04 -30.28
C THR A 12 -36.91 35.09 -29.34
N TRP A 13 -36.34 36.27 -29.08
CA TRP A 13 -35.20 36.41 -28.16
C TRP A 13 -35.63 36.22 -26.70
N TRP A 14 -36.78 36.78 -26.32
CA TRP A 14 -37.40 36.54 -25.02
C TRP A 14 -37.79 35.06 -24.81
N ALA A 15 -38.27 34.38 -25.86
CA ALA A 15 -38.57 32.95 -25.77
C ALA A 15 -37.31 32.10 -25.52
N MET A 16 -36.19 32.42 -26.18
CA MET A 16 -34.91 31.73 -25.96
C MET A 16 -34.32 32.03 -24.58
N ALA A 17 -34.44 33.27 -24.10
CA ALA A 17 -34.02 33.64 -22.75
C ALA A 17 -34.82 32.92 -21.66
N LEU A 18 -36.14 32.81 -21.83
CA LEU A 18 -37.02 32.06 -20.93
C LEU A 18 -36.72 30.56 -20.95
N LEU A 19 -36.44 29.99 -22.13
CA LEU A 19 -36.03 28.59 -22.25
C LEU A 19 -34.70 28.34 -21.53
N GLY A 20 -33.71 29.21 -21.73
CA GLY A 20 -32.40 29.11 -21.06
C GLY A 20 -32.54 29.21 -19.54
N LEU A 21 -33.36 30.13 -19.04
CA LEU A 21 -33.64 30.26 -17.60
C LEU A 21 -34.35 29.03 -17.05
N GLY A 22 -35.30 28.46 -17.79
CA GLY A 22 -36.01 27.23 -17.40
C GLY A 22 -35.06 26.02 -17.30
N VAL A 23 -34.15 25.87 -18.27
CA VAL A 23 -33.15 24.79 -18.25
C VAL A 23 -32.18 24.95 -17.07
N LEU A 24 -31.75 26.18 -16.77
CA LEU A 24 -30.89 26.47 -15.62
C LEU A 24 -31.60 26.11 -14.30
N LEU A 25 -32.87 26.50 -14.15
CA LEU A 25 -33.66 26.19 -12.96
C LEU A 25 -33.81 24.67 -12.78
N LEU A 26 -34.03 23.93 -13.87
CA LEU A 26 -34.12 22.48 -13.86
C LEU A 26 -32.81 21.83 -13.39
N HIS A 27 -31.65 22.34 -13.84
CA HIS A 27 -30.36 21.83 -13.41
C HIS A 27 -30.10 22.09 -11.92
N LEU A 28 -30.44 23.28 -11.43
CA LEU A 28 -30.30 23.61 -10.01
C LEU A 28 -31.19 22.72 -9.15
N LEU A 29 -32.41 22.44 -9.59
CA LEU A 29 -33.32 21.55 -8.88
C LEU A 29 -32.81 20.10 -8.87
N ALA A 30 -32.25 19.62 -10.00
CA ALA A 30 -31.64 18.29 -10.09
C ALA A 30 -30.41 18.16 -9.19
N LEU A 31 -29.55 19.18 -9.14
CA LEU A 31 -28.38 19.23 -8.25
C LEU A 31 -28.78 19.25 -6.78
N HIS A 32 -29.83 19.98 -6.42
CA HIS A 32 -30.35 20.02 -5.07
C HIS A 32 -30.92 18.66 -4.64
N TRP A 33 -31.77 18.05 -5.48
CA TRP A 33 -32.32 16.72 -5.23
C TRP A 33 -31.23 15.65 -5.12
N LEU A 34 -30.19 15.72 -5.96
CA LEU A 34 -29.06 14.81 -5.89
C LEU A 34 -28.27 15.00 -4.59
N GLY A 35 -28.10 16.25 -4.14
CA GLY A 35 -27.50 16.57 -2.84
C GLY A 35 -28.26 15.96 -1.67
N ASP A 36 -29.59 15.98 -1.70
CA ASP A 36 -30.43 15.38 -0.65
C ASP A 36 -30.47 13.84 -0.70
N ALA A 37 -30.35 13.25 -1.89
CA ALA A 37 -30.28 11.80 -2.08
C ALA A 37 -28.98 11.18 -1.54
N PHE A 38 -27.91 11.98 -1.47
CA PHE A 38 -26.65 11.61 -0.81
C PHE A 38 -26.59 12.24 0.57
N ALA A 39 -27.22 11.61 1.56
CA ALA A 39 -27.01 12.00 2.95
C ALA A 39 -25.49 12.00 3.25
N PRO A 40 -24.94 13.07 3.86
CA PRO A 40 -23.55 13.08 4.27
C PRO A 40 -23.31 11.87 5.18
N TRP A 41 -22.27 11.10 4.89
CA TRP A 41 -21.84 10.01 5.75
C TRP A 41 -21.77 10.54 7.18
N ALA A 42 -22.49 9.90 8.10
CA ALA A 42 -22.48 10.31 9.50
C ALA A 42 -21.03 10.28 10.01
N SER A 43 -20.43 11.45 10.17
CA SER A 43 -19.11 11.64 10.73
C SER A 43 -19.10 11.00 12.13
N GLY A 44 -18.25 10.01 12.36
CA GLY A 44 -18.05 9.43 13.69
C GLY A 44 -18.59 8.01 13.93
N ARG A 45 -19.01 7.28 12.89
CA ARG A 45 -19.11 5.81 13.00
C ARG A 45 -18.08 5.12 12.11
N LEU A 46 -17.15 4.43 12.76
CA LEU A 46 -16.35 3.39 12.11
C LEU A 46 -17.31 2.43 11.39
N PRO A 47 -17.08 2.07 10.11
CA PRO A 47 -17.84 1.00 9.48
C PRO A 47 -17.66 -0.28 10.31
N GLU A 48 -18.76 -0.97 10.61
CA GLU A 48 -18.68 -2.25 11.32
C GLU A 48 -17.77 -3.21 10.53
N PRO A 49 -16.78 -3.85 11.18
CA PRO A 49 -15.92 -4.80 10.49
C PRO A 49 -16.78 -5.91 9.88
N ILE A 50 -16.70 -6.06 8.56
CA ILE A 50 -17.34 -7.18 7.86
C ILE A 50 -16.56 -8.44 8.23
N TYR A 51 -17.05 -9.19 9.21
CA TYR A 51 -16.53 -10.52 9.54
C TYR A 51 -16.98 -11.53 8.48
N THR A 52 -16.12 -11.81 7.51
CA THR A 52 -16.25 -13.02 6.70
C THR A 52 -15.78 -14.21 7.54
N GLN A 53 -16.69 -14.86 8.26
CA GLN A 53 -16.41 -16.18 8.82
C GLN A 53 -16.09 -17.13 7.66
N LEU A 54 -14.82 -17.53 7.56
CA LEU A 54 -14.42 -18.65 6.72
C LEU A 54 -15.11 -19.90 7.26
N LEU A 55 -16.05 -20.50 6.52
CA LEU A 55 -16.60 -21.80 6.88
C LEU A 55 -15.45 -22.81 6.95
N LYS A 56 -15.13 -23.27 8.17
CA LYS A 56 -14.24 -24.42 8.38
C LYS A 56 -14.85 -25.63 7.67
N PRO A 57 -14.13 -26.30 6.74
CA PRO A 57 -14.57 -27.57 6.20
C PRO A 57 -14.68 -28.58 7.34
N VAL A 58 -15.87 -29.12 7.55
CA VAL A 58 -16.09 -30.25 8.46
C VAL A 58 -15.31 -31.45 7.91
N PRO A 59 -14.38 -32.06 8.66
CA PRO A 59 -13.73 -33.28 8.21
C PRO A 59 -14.76 -34.40 8.10
N PRO A 60 -14.64 -35.30 7.09
CA PRO A 60 -15.56 -36.41 6.95
C PRO A 60 -15.52 -37.28 8.21
N VAL A 61 -16.70 -37.54 8.78
CA VAL A 61 -16.87 -38.48 9.88
C VAL A 61 -16.40 -39.85 9.40
N VAL A 62 -15.28 -40.33 9.94
CA VAL A 62 -14.85 -41.72 9.76
C VAL A 62 -15.79 -42.58 10.58
N HIS A 63 -16.70 -43.29 9.90
CA HIS A 63 -17.50 -44.31 10.56
C HIS A 63 -16.58 -45.45 11.03
N PRO A 64 -16.71 -45.92 12.28
CA PRO A 64 -15.93 -47.06 12.75
C PRO A 64 -16.31 -48.32 11.95
N PRO A 65 -15.36 -49.23 11.68
CA PRO A 65 -15.64 -50.47 10.97
C PRO A 65 -16.65 -51.32 11.75
N ARG A 66 -17.71 -51.74 11.05
CA ARG A 66 -18.73 -52.65 11.58
C ARG A 66 -18.06 -53.97 12.04
N PRO A 67 -18.36 -54.50 13.23
CA PRO A 67 -17.81 -55.77 13.68
C PRO A 67 -18.18 -56.91 12.72
N THR A 68 -17.17 -57.67 12.32
CA THR A 68 -17.30 -58.89 11.53
C THR A 68 -18.08 -59.95 12.31
N ALA A 69 -19.10 -60.52 11.69
CA ALA A 69 -19.82 -61.67 12.23
C ALA A 69 -18.91 -62.91 12.25
N PRO A 70 -19.02 -63.80 13.26
CA PRO A 70 -18.19 -64.99 13.38
C PRO A 70 -18.50 -66.03 12.27
N PRO A 71 -17.52 -66.89 11.92
CA PRO A 71 -17.63 -67.80 10.80
C PRO A 71 -18.67 -68.89 11.07
N ARG A 72 -19.64 -69.05 10.15
CA ARG A 72 -20.49 -70.25 10.16
C ARG A 72 -19.67 -71.44 9.71
N HIS A 73 -19.61 -72.45 10.56
CA HIS A 73 -19.05 -73.76 10.27
C HIS A 73 -19.73 -74.40 9.05
N ALA A 74 -18.90 -75.02 8.23
CA ALA A 74 -19.26 -75.76 7.02
C ALA A 74 -20.23 -76.91 7.33
N ALA A 75 -21.31 -76.99 6.57
CA ALA A 75 -22.12 -78.20 6.43
C ALA A 75 -21.80 -78.86 5.08
N ALA A 76 -21.43 -80.13 5.13
CA ALA A 76 -21.07 -80.98 4.00
C ALA A 76 -22.29 -81.32 3.10
N PRO A 77 -22.06 -81.82 1.86
CA PRO A 77 -22.98 -81.66 0.74
C PRO A 77 -24.03 -82.76 0.65
N LYS A 78 -25.20 -82.45 0.05
CA LYS A 78 -26.23 -83.44 -0.31
C LYS A 78 -26.33 -83.56 -1.85
N PRO A 79 -26.59 -84.76 -2.40
CA PRO A 79 -26.34 -85.07 -3.82
C PRO A 79 -27.42 -84.54 -4.77
N ARG A 80 -27.00 -84.33 -6.03
CA ARG A 80 -27.79 -83.92 -7.21
C ARG A 80 -29.01 -84.80 -7.48
N GLN A 81 -30.07 -84.16 -7.99
CA GLN A 81 -30.98 -84.78 -8.97
C GLN A 81 -31.26 -83.82 -10.15
N PRO A 82 -31.54 -84.36 -11.35
CA PRO A 82 -31.45 -83.62 -12.62
C PRO A 82 -32.81 -83.13 -13.16
N SER A 83 -32.72 -82.00 -13.89
CA SER A 83 -33.46 -81.61 -15.11
C SER A 83 -35.00 -81.60 -15.13
N ARG A 84 -35.60 -80.46 -15.54
CA ARG A 84 -36.03 -80.18 -16.94
C ARG A 84 -36.84 -78.87 -17.11
N HIS A 85 -36.37 -78.05 -18.07
CA HIS A 85 -37.07 -77.22 -19.09
C HIS A 85 -38.10 -76.14 -18.63
N ARG A 86 -38.21 -74.91 -19.16
CA ARG A 86 -37.81 -74.16 -20.38
C ARG A 86 -38.54 -72.75 -20.27
N PRO A 87 -38.47 -71.73 -21.16
CA PRO A 87 -37.52 -71.31 -22.22
C PRO A 87 -36.90 -69.90 -22.04
N VAL A 88 -35.90 -69.66 -22.88
CA VAL A 88 -35.22 -68.39 -23.22
C VAL A 88 -36.05 -67.52 -24.17
N SER A 89 -35.91 -66.18 -24.06
CA SER A 89 -35.95 -65.21 -25.19
C SER A 89 -35.51 -63.79 -24.74
N PRO A 90 -35.11 -62.86 -25.65
CA PRO A 90 -33.73 -62.39 -25.72
C PRO A 90 -33.50 -60.89 -25.44
N ALA A 91 -32.22 -60.51 -25.40
CA ALA A 91 -31.66 -59.19 -25.07
C ALA A 91 -32.01 -58.06 -26.07
N PRO A 92 -32.05 -56.78 -25.62
CA PRO A 92 -31.87 -55.60 -26.46
C PRO A 92 -30.48 -54.96 -26.34
N ALA A 93 -30.06 -54.37 -27.47
CA ALA A 93 -28.76 -53.80 -27.83
C ALA A 93 -28.35 -52.51 -27.07
N PRO A 94 -27.06 -52.12 -27.09
CA PRO A 94 -26.57 -50.88 -26.50
C PRO A 94 -26.80 -49.64 -27.39
N SER A 95 -27.16 -48.52 -26.76
CA SER A 95 -27.30 -47.19 -27.37
C SER A 95 -25.95 -46.47 -27.55
N PRO A 96 -25.81 -45.60 -28.57
CA PRO A 96 -24.55 -44.97 -28.96
C PRO A 96 -24.21 -43.68 -28.19
N GLU A 97 -22.90 -43.44 -28.15
CA GLU A 97 -22.16 -42.32 -27.56
C GLU A 97 -22.33 -41.01 -28.35
N THR A 98 -22.40 -39.87 -27.63
CA THR A 98 -22.66 -38.52 -28.19
C THR A 98 -21.36 -37.69 -28.21
N PRO A 99 -21.03 -36.96 -29.29
CA PRO A 99 -19.85 -36.07 -29.35
C PRO A 99 -20.12 -34.63 -28.84
N PRO A 100 -19.07 -33.87 -28.47
CA PRO A 100 -19.16 -32.52 -27.88
C PRO A 100 -19.32 -31.36 -28.90
N PRO A 101 -19.72 -30.15 -28.47
CA PRO A 101 -20.11 -29.04 -29.36
C PRO A 101 -18.94 -28.13 -29.81
N PRO A 102 -19.08 -27.41 -30.96
CA PRO A 102 -18.05 -26.50 -31.50
C PRO A 102 -18.19 -25.02 -31.08
N SER A 103 -17.05 -24.32 -31.10
CA SER A 103 -16.86 -22.87 -30.86
C SER A 103 -17.31 -21.97 -32.04
N PRO A 104 -17.63 -20.67 -31.82
CA PRO A 104 -18.18 -19.80 -32.86
C PRO A 104 -17.11 -19.12 -33.73
N HIS A 105 -17.33 -19.12 -35.05
CA HIS A 105 -16.53 -18.38 -36.04
C HIS A 105 -17.00 -16.93 -36.23
N ARG A 106 -16.02 -16.05 -36.42
CA ARG A 106 -16.12 -14.62 -36.72
C ARG A 106 -16.28 -14.42 -38.23
N THR A 107 -17.35 -13.73 -38.63
CA THR A 107 -17.70 -13.41 -40.01
C THR A 107 -16.73 -12.40 -40.63
N LEU A 108 -16.10 -12.75 -41.75
CA LEU A 108 -15.42 -11.84 -42.68
C LEU A 108 -16.19 -11.86 -44.00
N VAL A 109 -16.57 -10.68 -44.48
CA VAL A 109 -17.26 -10.47 -45.76
C VAL A 109 -16.19 -10.13 -46.80
N ALA A 110 -16.21 -10.81 -47.94
CA ALA A 110 -15.49 -10.42 -49.15
C ALA A 110 -16.41 -10.69 -50.35
N ASP A 111 -16.57 -9.69 -51.22
CA ASP A 111 -16.33 -9.86 -52.66
C ASP A 111 -16.42 -8.51 -53.38
N THR A 112 -15.35 -8.12 -54.09
CA THR A 112 -15.35 -7.83 -55.55
C THR A 112 -14.00 -7.25 -55.98
N ASP A 113 -13.38 -7.93 -56.96
CA ASP A 113 -12.29 -7.46 -57.82
C ASP A 113 -12.92 -7.06 -59.18
N PRO A 114 -12.31 -6.16 -59.99
CA PRO A 114 -11.55 -6.70 -61.13
C PRO A 114 -10.30 -5.90 -61.55
N ALA A 115 -9.23 -6.67 -61.81
CA ALA A 115 -8.37 -6.72 -63.02
C ALA A 115 -7.75 -5.43 -63.61
N ALA A 116 -6.40 -5.37 -63.64
CA ALA A 116 -5.56 -5.59 -64.85
C ALA A 116 -4.24 -4.75 -64.91
N ALA A 117 -3.14 -5.44 -65.26
CA ALA A 117 -1.92 -4.99 -65.97
C ALA A 117 -0.97 -3.98 -65.27
N ALA A 118 0.38 -4.04 -65.35
CA ALA A 118 1.35 -4.96 -65.95
C ALA A 118 2.79 -4.55 -65.49
N SER A 119 3.72 -5.50 -65.65
CA SER A 119 5.17 -5.34 -65.96
C SER A 119 6.19 -5.03 -64.85
N SER A 120 7.12 -5.99 -64.70
CA SER A 120 8.50 -5.84 -64.18
C SER A 120 9.46 -5.63 -65.38
N PRO A 121 10.68 -5.03 -65.23
CA PRO A 121 11.83 -5.81 -64.72
C PRO A 121 12.89 -5.02 -63.91
N ALA A 122 13.69 -5.73 -63.11
CA ALA A 122 14.98 -5.29 -62.50
C ALA A 122 16.15 -5.48 -63.50
N PRO A 123 17.47 -5.28 -63.19
CA PRO A 123 18.16 -4.76 -61.98
C PRO A 123 19.35 -3.79 -62.28
N GLN A 124 19.90 -3.05 -61.28
CA GLN A 124 21.35 -2.73 -61.17
C GLN A 124 21.81 -2.51 -59.71
N THR A 125 22.67 -3.44 -59.27
CA THR A 125 23.87 -3.38 -58.42
C THR A 125 24.19 -2.13 -57.58
N SER A 126 24.27 -2.32 -56.25
CA SER A 126 25.49 -2.05 -55.46
C SER A 126 25.45 -2.77 -54.10
N ALA A 127 26.64 -3.22 -53.70
CA ALA A 127 27.00 -4.27 -52.74
C ALA A 127 27.08 -3.79 -51.26
N PRO A 128 27.32 -4.69 -50.28
CA PRO A 128 26.67 -4.71 -48.95
C PRO A 128 27.57 -4.51 -47.71
N GLN A 129 26.91 -4.61 -46.52
CA GLN A 129 27.37 -4.94 -45.14
C GLN A 129 27.65 -3.78 -44.14
N PRO A 130 27.69 -4.03 -42.80
CA PRO A 130 26.68 -4.61 -41.89
C PRO A 130 26.68 -3.87 -40.48
N PRO A 131 25.97 -4.36 -39.42
CA PRO A 131 25.58 -3.57 -38.24
C PRO A 131 26.30 -3.89 -36.89
N ILE A 132 25.76 -3.28 -35.81
CA ILE A 132 25.72 -3.68 -34.37
C ILE A 132 26.89 -3.26 -33.45
N SER A 133 26.61 -2.54 -32.34
CA SER A 133 26.73 -3.04 -30.95
C SER A 133 26.84 -1.97 -29.85
N ALA A 134 26.17 -2.29 -28.73
CA ALA A 134 26.22 -1.65 -27.40
C ALA A 134 27.61 -1.73 -26.74
N PRO A 135 27.78 -1.08 -25.56
CA PRO A 135 28.46 -1.81 -24.49
C PRO A 135 27.91 -1.60 -23.06
N SER A 136 28.03 -2.68 -22.27
CA SER A 136 28.13 -2.69 -20.81
C SER A 136 29.60 -3.01 -20.40
N PRO A 137 30.01 -2.78 -19.14
CA PRO A 137 31.40 -2.56 -18.76
C PRO A 137 32.09 -3.77 -18.07
N LYS A 138 33.44 -3.78 -18.04
CA LYS A 138 34.24 -4.48 -17.00
C LYS A 138 35.72 -4.03 -16.94
N VAL A 139 36.10 -3.59 -15.74
CA VAL A 139 37.33 -3.79 -14.94
C VAL A 139 38.56 -4.48 -15.57
N ALA A 140 39.76 -3.89 -15.44
CA ALA A 140 40.95 -4.47 -14.78
C ALA A 140 42.20 -3.56 -14.80
N SER A 141 42.93 -3.59 -13.68
CA SER A 141 44.20 -2.91 -13.34
C SER A 141 45.42 -3.32 -14.17
N SER A 142 46.44 -2.44 -14.27
CA SER A 142 47.81 -2.67 -13.70
C SER A 142 48.88 -1.66 -14.14
N LEU A 143 49.64 -1.12 -13.15
CA LEU A 143 51.11 -0.89 -13.06
C LEU A 143 51.86 -0.13 -14.20
N GLY A 144 52.79 0.81 -13.95
CA GLY A 144 53.41 1.33 -12.72
C GLY A 144 54.64 2.22 -13.03
N GLY A 145 55.25 2.75 -11.95
CA GLY A 145 56.63 3.30 -11.83
C GLY A 145 56.88 4.74 -12.32
N GLU A 146 57.71 5.59 -11.71
CA GLU A 146 58.58 5.52 -10.52
C GLU A 146 59.26 6.90 -10.32
N ALA A 147 59.46 7.37 -9.07
CA ALA A 147 60.65 8.09 -8.55
C ALA A 147 60.39 8.84 -7.21
N ALA A 148 60.47 8.09 -6.10
CA ALA A 148 61.26 8.24 -4.85
C ALA A 148 62.17 9.49 -4.59
N PRO A 149 62.81 9.65 -3.38
CA PRO A 149 62.39 9.36 -1.98
C PRO A 149 62.96 10.32 -0.86
N GLY A 150 62.58 10.04 0.40
CA GLY A 150 63.36 10.30 1.64
C GLY A 150 62.50 10.84 2.82
N ALA A 151 61.87 10.05 3.70
CA ALA A 151 62.39 9.33 4.91
C ALA A 151 63.16 10.27 5.88
N ILE A 152 62.91 10.36 7.20
CA ILE A 152 63.03 9.33 8.26
C ILE A 152 62.49 9.89 9.63
N SER A 153 61.93 8.99 10.47
CA SER A 153 61.90 8.92 11.96
C SER A 153 60.89 9.65 12.88
N GLN A 154 60.16 8.81 13.63
CA GLN A 154 59.83 8.90 15.08
C GLN A 154 60.86 8.04 15.88
N PRO A 155 60.87 7.90 17.23
CA PRO A 155 60.01 8.48 18.32
C PRO A 155 60.80 8.98 19.58
N GLY A 156 60.11 9.54 20.60
CA GLY A 156 60.53 9.36 22.01
C GLY A 156 60.45 10.55 22.99
N ALA A 157 59.62 10.36 24.04
CA ALA A 157 59.78 10.75 25.46
C ALA A 157 59.77 12.24 25.94
N ALA A 158 58.93 12.48 26.97
CA ALA A 158 58.91 13.58 27.95
C ALA A 158 60.15 13.53 28.90
N PRO A 159 60.45 14.46 29.87
CA PRO A 159 59.51 15.22 30.75
C PRO A 159 59.96 16.62 31.29
N ALA A 160 59.15 17.15 32.24
CA ALA A 160 59.39 18.20 33.26
C ALA A 160 59.36 19.69 32.83
N GLY A 161 58.74 20.64 33.56
CA GLY A 161 57.99 20.61 34.82
C GLY A 161 57.67 22.02 35.35
N LYS A 162 56.81 22.08 36.39
CA LYS A 162 56.56 23.15 37.39
C LYS A 162 55.85 24.43 36.90
N ALA A 163 54.75 24.87 37.50
CA ALA A 163 54.71 25.37 38.89
C ALA A 163 53.40 25.08 39.65
N GLU A 164 53.58 24.94 40.96
CA GLU A 164 52.59 24.81 42.03
C GLU A 164 51.82 26.12 42.28
N ASN A 165 50.55 26.02 42.68
CA ASN A 165 50.11 26.72 43.89
C ASN A 165 48.95 25.98 44.56
N SER A 166 49.16 25.61 45.82
CA SER A 166 48.20 24.99 46.73
C SER A 166 47.33 26.04 47.42
N SER A 167 46.06 25.72 47.69
CA SER A 167 45.49 25.66 49.06
C SER A 167 44.01 26.07 49.16
N ALA A 168 43.33 25.35 50.05
CA ALA A 168 42.17 25.72 50.87
C ALA A 168 40.73 25.51 50.33
N ARG A 169 40.18 24.34 50.68
CA ARG A 169 39.09 24.14 51.68
C ARG A 169 37.75 24.86 51.41
N GLN A 170 36.71 24.09 51.07
CA GLN A 170 35.42 24.19 51.81
C GLN A 170 34.51 22.98 51.59
N SER A 171 34.14 22.36 52.71
CA SER A 171 33.08 21.36 52.85
C SER A 171 31.74 22.06 53.05
N ALA A 172 30.69 21.65 52.34
CA ALA A 172 29.29 21.79 52.76
C ALA A 172 28.39 20.80 52.00
N PRO A 173 27.29 20.33 52.61
CA PRO A 173 26.75 18.99 52.40
C PRO A 173 25.72 18.89 51.25
N ALA A 174 25.65 17.69 50.68
CA ALA A 174 24.57 17.27 49.80
C ALA A 174 23.26 17.19 50.58
N SER A 175 22.31 18.08 50.25
CA SER A 175 20.93 17.98 50.70
C SER A 175 20.18 17.03 49.77
N SER A 176 19.84 15.86 50.31
CA SER A 176 18.85 14.95 49.73
C SER A 176 17.49 15.63 49.69
N ALA A 177 17.00 15.89 48.49
CA ALA A 177 15.57 15.98 48.22
C ALA A 177 15.23 14.85 47.25
N SER A 178 15.03 13.65 47.81
CA SER A 178 14.33 12.56 47.13
C SER A 178 12.87 12.99 46.98
N ALA A 179 12.54 13.65 45.88
CA ALA A 179 11.18 13.65 45.37
C ALA A 179 10.95 12.28 44.72
N PRO A 180 9.88 11.54 45.06
CA PRO A 180 9.55 10.34 44.33
C PRO A 180 9.16 10.79 42.92
N VAL A 181 10.10 10.63 41.98
CA VAL A 181 9.72 10.42 40.58
C VAL A 181 8.81 9.23 40.62
N SER A 182 7.51 9.49 40.43
CA SER A 182 6.54 8.45 40.14
C SER A 182 7.09 7.74 38.92
N ASP A 183 7.73 6.60 39.18
CA ASP A 183 8.17 5.63 38.20
C ASP A 183 6.89 5.21 37.48
N ALA A 184 6.58 5.93 36.41
CA ALA A 184 5.61 5.49 35.44
C ALA A 184 6.24 4.23 34.86
N ALA A 185 5.83 3.09 35.44
CA ALA A 185 6.19 1.76 35.03
C ALA A 185 6.29 1.73 33.50
N PRO A 186 7.38 1.19 32.92
CA PRO A 186 7.63 1.30 31.50
C PRO A 186 6.41 0.80 30.76
N ALA A 187 5.76 1.70 30.01
CA ALA A 187 4.67 1.34 29.12
C ALA A 187 5.20 0.18 28.28
N SER A 188 4.59 -0.99 28.50
CA SER A 188 5.06 -2.29 28.03
C SER A 188 5.69 -2.20 26.65
N ALA A 189 6.94 -2.65 26.52
CA ALA A 189 7.76 -2.68 25.31
C ALA A 189 7.20 -3.59 24.18
N ARG A 190 5.88 -3.65 23.99
CA ARG A 190 5.19 -4.76 23.31
C ARG A 190 4.12 -4.37 22.29
N ALA A 191 3.58 -3.15 22.24
CA ALA A 191 2.45 -2.90 21.35
C ALA A 191 2.74 -1.84 20.30
N TRP A 192 2.48 -2.19 19.04
CA TRP A 192 2.14 -1.22 17.99
C TRP A 192 1.01 -0.30 18.49
N PRO A 193 0.86 0.93 17.95
CA PRO A 193 -0.22 1.81 18.37
C PRO A 193 -1.57 1.09 18.25
N PRO A 194 -2.53 1.35 19.17
CA PRO A 194 -3.86 0.78 19.06
C PRO A 194 -4.50 1.23 17.75
N SER A 195 -5.53 0.51 17.30
CA SER A 195 -6.33 0.92 16.14
C SER A 195 -6.72 2.39 16.28
N THR A 196 -6.35 3.20 15.30
CA THR A 196 -6.43 4.66 15.35
C THR A 196 -6.89 5.20 14.01
N ARG A 197 -7.78 6.18 14.03
CA ARG A 197 -8.17 6.98 12.87
C ARG A 197 -7.66 8.40 13.05
N LEU A 198 -6.79 8.85 12.15
CA LEU A 198 -6.30 10.22 12.08
C LEU A 198 -7.07 10.91 10.95
N SER A 199 -7.87 11.92 11.29
CA SER A 199 -8.55 12.77 10.31
C SER A 199 -7.66 13.95 9.96
N TYR A 200 -7.60 14.30 8.68
CA TYR A 200 -6.76 15.38 8.16
C TYR A 200 -7.56 16.40 7.38
N THR A 201 -7.18 17.67 7.54
CA THR A 201 -7.45 18.69 6.54
C THR A 201 -6.39 18.60 5.45
N ILE A 202 -6.81 18.52 4.18
CA ILE A 202 -5.91 18.53 3.03
C ILE A 202 -5.86 19.93 2.45
N THR A 203 -4.65 20.44 2.27
CA THR A 203 -4.34 21.62 1.47
C THR A 203 -3.30 21.26 0.42
N GLY A 204 -3.13 22.07 -0.62
CA GLY A 204 -2.06 21.82 -1.57
C GLY A 204 -2.11 22.68 -2.80
N TYR A 205 -1.36 22.26 -3.81
CA TYR A 205 -1.34 22.91 -5.12
C TYR A 205 -1.28 21.88 -6.24
N TRP A 206 -2.17 22.03 -7.22
CA TRP A 206 -2.16 21.30 -8.48
C TRP A 206 -2.80 22.20 -9.54
N ARG A 207 -1.98 22.99 -10.25
CA ARG A 207 -2.47 23.99 -11.23
C ARG A 207 -3.51 24.95 -10.62
N GLY A 208 -3.38 25.24 -9.32
CA GLY A 208 -4.36 25.96 -8.51
C GLY A 208 -4.33 25.46 -7.06
N GLN A 209 -4.88 26.25 -6.13
CA GLN A 209 -5.04 25.82 -4.75
C GLN A 209 -6.05 24.67 -4.66
N LEU A 210 -5.75 23.68 -3.83
CA LEU A 210 -6.66 22.58 -3.53
C LEU A 210 -6.93 22.54 -2.03
N HIS A 211 -8.17 22.19 -1.71
CA HIS A 211 -8.65 21.94 -0.36
C HIS A 211 -9.43 20.64 -0.36
N GLY A 212 -9.39 19.93 0.76
CA GLY A 212 -10.05 18.66 0.89
C GLY A 212 -9.95 18.11 2.30
N SER A 213 -10.35 16.86 2.45
CA SER A 213 -10.19 16.11 3.69
C SER A 213 -9.60 14.74 3.40
N GLY A 214 -9.00 14.13 4.41
CA GLY A 214 -8.43 12.79 4.30
C GLY A 214 -8.41 12.09 5.63
N ALA A 215 -7.99 10.83 5.61
CA ALA A 215 -7.81 10.05 6.81
C ALA A 215 -6.68 9.04 6.65
N LEU A 216 -5.96 8.79 7.74
CA LEU A 216 -5.15 7.59 7.91
C LEU A 216 -5.86 6.70 8.93
N VAL A 217 -6.35 5.56 8.47
CA VAL A 217 -6.98 4.55 9.30
C VAL A 217 -5.99 3.42 9.50
N TRP A 218 -5.60 3.21 10.75
CA TRP A 218 -4.77 2.12 11.22
C TRP A 218 -5.63 1.17 12.04
N THR A 219 -5.60 -0.11 11.71
CA THR A 219 -6.31 -1.15 12.46
C THR A 219 -5.38 -2.33 12.71
N VAL A 220 -5.45 -2.86 13.92
CA VAL A 220 -4.70 -4.04 14.35
C VAL A 220 -5.65 -5.03 14.98
N ASP A 221 -5.54 -6.29 14.54
CA ASP A 221 -6.23 -7.43 15.13
C ASP A 221 -5.24 -8.58 15.31
N GLY A 222 -4.81 -8.81 16.55
CA GLY A 222 -3.74 -9.76 16.86
C GLY A 222 -2.43 -9.39 16.14
N ASP A 223 -2.01 -10.24 15.22
CA ASP A 223 -0.84 -10.03 14.37
C ASP A 223 -1.20 -9.58 12.94
N HIS A 224 -2.45 -9.26 12.67
CA HIS A 224 -2.89 -8.71 11.39
C HIS A 224 -3.01 -7.19 11.48
N TYR A 225 -2.73 -6.51 10.38
CA TYR A 225 -2.93 -5.08 10.28
C TYR A 225 -3.58 -4.67 8.96
N GLU A 226 -4.22 -3.52 9.01
CA GLU A 226 -4.59 -2.74 7.83
C GLU A 226 -4.29 -1.27 8.06
N ALA A 227 -3.64 -0.65 7.06
CA ALA A 227 -3.32 0.77 7.02
C ALA A 227 -3.88 1.37 5.72
N THR A 228 -4.79 2.34 5.84
CA THR A 228 -5.40 3.02 4.70
C THR A 228 -5.22 4.52 4.82
N LEU A 229 -4.45 5.11 3.91
CA LEU A 229 -4.37 6.56 3.71
C LEU A 229 -5.29 6.95 2.56
N GLU A 230 -6.30 7.76 2.82
CA GLU A 230 -7.24 8.23 1.81
C GLU A 230 -7.40 9.75 1.85
N GLY A 231 -7.80 10.31 0.71
CA GLY A 231 -8.05 11.73 0.60
C GLY A 231 -8.99 12.07 -0.53
N GLN A 232 -9.74 13.15 -0.34
CA GLN A 232 -10.68 13.72 -1.28
C GLN A 232 -10.46 15.23 -1.34
N ALA A 233 -9.89 15.68 -2.46
CA ALA A 233 -9.77 17.10 -2.80
C ALA A 233 -10.44 17.32 -4.17
N LEU A 234 -9.65 17.50 -5.24
CA LEU A 234 -10.14 17.51 -6.62
C LEU A 234 -10.50 16.12 -7.14
N ILE A 235 -9.70 15.13 -6.74
CA ILE A 235 -9.87 13.72 -7.07
C ILE A 235 -9.73 12.90 -5.78
N GLY A 236 -10.50 11.82 -5.69
CA GLY A 236 -10.34 10.86 -4.59
C GLY A 236 -9.16 9.92 -4.85
N PHE A 237 -8.38 9.64 -3.81
CA PHE A 237 -7.36 8.59 -3.82
C PHE A 237 -7.37 7.81 -2.51
N ALA A 238 -6.88 6.57 -2.57
CA ALA A 238 -6.68 5.72 -1.41
C ALA A 238 -5.46 4.82 -1.61
N TYR A 239 -4.59 4.77 -0.61
CA TYR A 239 -3.45 3.85 -0.52
C TYR A 239 -3.71 2.90 0.65
N ARG A 240 -3.87 1.62 0.34
CA ARG A 240 -4.26 0.59 1.31
C ARG A 240 -3.22 -0.50 1.38
N SER A 241 -2.69 -0.75 2.57
CA SER A 241 -1.79 -1.86 2.90
C SER A 241 -2.48 -2.80 3.86
N VAL A 242 -2.40 -4.10 3.58
CA VAL A 242 -2.81 -5.16 4.50
C VAL A 242 -1.69 -6.18 4.66
N GLY A 243 -1.53 -6.71 5.86
CA GLY A 243 -0.47 -7.67 6.11
C GLY A 243 -0.45 -8.16 7.54
N ARG A 244 0.73 -8.62 7.95
CA ARG A 244 1.00 -9.11 9.30
C ARG A 244 2.03 -8.25 10.00
N ILE A 245 1.98 -8.29 11.32
CA ILE A 245 2.98 -7.72 12.21
C ILE A 245 3.97 -8.84 12.54
N ASP A 246 5.21 -8.70 12.08
CA ASP A 246 6.30 -9.64 12.34
C ASP A 246 7.34 -8.99 13.25
N GLY A 247 7.13 -9.14 14.56
CA GLY A 247 7.93 -8.52 15.60
C GLY A 247 7.89 -6.98 15.56
N ASN A 248 8.92 -6.39 14.96
CA ASN A 248 9.10 -4.93 14.88
C ASN A 248 8.85 -4.40 13.46
N TRP A 249 8.39 -5.27 12.56
CA TRP A 249 8.20 -4.95 11.16
C TRP A 249 6.76 -5.21 10.74
N LEU A 250 6.24 -4.33 9.88
CA LEU A 250 5.10 -4.66 9.06
C LEU A 250 5.57 -5.53 7.91
N ALA A 251 4.80 -6.59 7.67
CA ALA A 251 4.97 -7.55 6.61
C ALA A 251 3.76 -7.43 5.66
N PRO A 252 3.77 -6.47 4.71
CA PRO A 252 2.67 -6.30 3.76
C PRO A 252 2.45 -7.57 2.95
N THR A 253 1.19 -7.95 2.73
CA THR A 253 0.78 -9.06 1.85
C THR A 253 0.14 -8.55 0.56
N ARG A 254 -0.58 -7.43 0.65
CA ARG A 254 -1.16 -6.72 -0.50
C ARG A 254 -1.15 -5.22 -0.25
N TYR A 255 -0.70 -4.48 -1.26
CA TYR A 255 -0.77 -3.04 -1.33
C TYR A 255 -1.63 -2.61 -2.52
N THR A 256 -2.44 -1.58 -2.37
CA THR A 256 -3.35 -1.08 -3.41
C THR A 256 -3.32 0.44 -3.47
N GLU A 257 -3.10 0.99 -4.66
CA GLU A 257 -3.23 2.40 -4.99
C GLU A 257 -4.48 2.60 -5.86
N ARG A 258 -5.48 3.28 -5.31
CA ARG A 258 -6.67 3.71 -6.03
C ARG A 258 -6.59 5.21 -6.27
N ILE A 259 -6.63 5.63 -7.54
CA ILE A 259 -6.73 7.04 -7.93
C ILE A 259 -7.97 7.15 -8.80
N PHE A 260 -8.95 7.92 -8.35
CA PHE A 260 -10.28 7.97 -8.94
C PHE A 260 -10.89 6.56 -9.03
N THR A 261 -11.15 6.07 -10.25
CA THR A 261 -11.67 4.72 -10.52
C THR A 261 -10.59 3.68 -10.84
N ARG A 262 -9.34 4.10 -11.02
CA ARG A 262 -8.23 3.22 -11.40
C ARG A 262 -7.60 2.63 -10.16
N GLU A 263 -7.52 1.31 -10.11
CA GLU A 263 -6.85 0.56 -9.05
C GLU A 263 -5.60 -0.13 -9.60
N LYS A 264 -4.49 -0.01 -8.88
CA LYS A 264 -3.27 -0.78 -9.10
C LYS A 264 -2.83 -1.41 -7.79
N SER A 265 -2.18 -2.57 -7.83
CA SER A 265 -1.79 -3.28 -6.63
C SER A 265 -0.43 -3.97 -6.76
N VAL A 266 0.13 -4.30 -5.60
CA VAL A 266 1.32 -5.15 -5.44
C VAL A 266 0.95 -6.29 -4.49
N ARG A 267 1.32 -7.51 -4.86
CA ARG A 267 1.19 -8.70 -4.01
C ARG A 267 2.59 -9.14 -3.56
N PHE A 268 2.71 -9.42 -2.26
CA PHE A 268 3.94 -9.84 -1.60
C PHE A 268 3.81 -11.33 -1.26
N ASP A 269 4.23 -12.18 -2.18
CA ASP A 269 4.14 -13.64 -2.04
C ASP A 269 5.32 -14.15 -1.21
N ARG A 270 5.06 -14.50 0.05
CA ARG A 270 6.10 -15.03 0.96
C ARG A 270 6.35 -16.52 0.78
N SER A 271 5.40 -17.27 0.25
CA SER A 271 5.60 -18.69 -0.09
C SER A 271 6.65 -18.84 -1.17
N ASP A 272 6.56 -17.99 -2.20
CA ASP A 272 7.45 -18.04 -3.36
C ASP A 272 8.61 -17.04 -3.27
N GLY A 273 8.57 -16.11 -2.30
CA GLY A 273 9.60 -15.09 -2.11
C GLY A 273 9.61 -14.06 -3.24
N THR A 274 8.43 -13.66 -3.75
CA THR A 274 8.28 -12.81 -4.93
C THR A 274 7.30 -11.63 -4.72
N LEU A 275 7.50 -10.59 -5.52
CA LEU A 275 6.63 -9.44 -5.68
C LEU A 275 5.96 -9.49 -7.06
N HIS A 276 4.63 -9.37 -7.07
CA HIS A 276 3.84 -9.31 -8.30
C HIS A 276 3.13 -7.96 -8.41
N PHE A 277 3.26 -7.30 -9.55
CA PHE A 277 2.70 -5.96 -9.79
C PHE A 277 1.49 -6.07 -10.73
N SER A 278 0.41 -5.34 -10.45
CA SER A 278 -0.75 -5.34 -11.35
C SER A 278 -0.55 -4.44 -12.58
N ALA A 279 0.41 -3.53 -12.53
CA ALA A 279 0.69 -2.56 -13.58
C ALA A 279 1.88 -2.95 -14.48
N SER A 280 2.51 -4.09 -14.22
CA SER A 280 3.65 -4.63 -14.98
C SER A 280 3.66 -6.17 -14.87
N PRO A 281 3.99 -6.91 -15.94
CA PRO A 281 4.16 -8.36 -15.86
C PRO A 281 5.44 -8.79 -15.12
N GLN A 282 6.27 -7.83 -14.71
CA GLN A 282 7.51 -8.09 -13.99
C GLN A 282 7.25 -8.78 -12.65
N VAL A 283 8.11 -9.75 -12.32
CA VAL A 283 8.18 -10.39 -11.00
C VAL A 283 9.54 -10.05 -10.41
N LEU A 284 9.55 -9.54 -9.17
CA LEU A 284 10.77 -9.18 -8.47
C LEU A 284 10.96 -10.09 -7.24
N PRO A 285 12.19 -10.32 -6.76
CA PRO A 285 12.39 -11.00 -5.49
C PRO A 285 11.82 -10.17 -4.33
N LEU A 286 11.15 -10.83 -3.39
CA LEU A 286 10.68 -10.22 -2.14
C LEU A 286 11.87 -10.13 -1.16
N GLN A 287 12.48 -8.95 -1.09
CA GLN A 287 13.53 -8.70 -0.10
C GLN A 287 12.96 -8.73 1.33
N PRO A 288 13.79 -9.01 2.35
CA PRO A 288 13.38 -8.87 3.74
C PRO A 288 12.88 -7.45 4.04
N HIS A 289 11.83 -7.35 4.86
CA HIS A 289 11.29 -6.08 5.37
C HIS A 289 10.82 -5.06 4.31
N VAL A 290 10.59 -5.48 3.05
CA VAL A 290 10.03 -4.59 2.02
C VAL A 290 8.70 -4.02 2.50
N GLN A 291 8.58 -2.70 2.39
CA GLN A 291 7.40 -1.94 2.75
C GLN A 291 6.62 -1.52 1.49
N ASP A 292 5.41 -1.02 1.70
CA ASP A 292 4.70 -0.22 0.70
C ASP A 292 4.50 1.21 1.22
N SER A 293 3.96 2.10 0.39
CA SER A 293 3.87 3.52 0.76
C SER A 293 2.91 3.80 1.93
N ALA A 294 1.91 2.96 2.18
CA ALA A 294 1.00 3.14 3.31
C ALA A 294 1.56 2.51 4.60
N SER A 295 2.13 1.30 4.51
CA SER A 295 2.75 0.64 5.67
C SER A 295 3.94 1.44 6.22
N LEU A 296 4.68 2.11 5.34
CA LEU A 296 5.87 2.86 5.69
C LEU A 296 5.65 3.96 6.75
N PHE A 297 4.49 4.64 6.72
CA PHE A 297 4.17 5.66 7.73
C PHE A 297 4.13 5.08 9.14
N LEU A 298 3.50 3.91 9.28
CA LEU A 298 3.37 3.21 10.55
C LEU A 298 4.67 2.52 10.94
N GLN A 299 5.44 2.02 9.96
CA GLN A 299 6.76 1.46 10.20
C GLN A 299 7.74 2.50 10.76
N LEU A 300 7.70 3.74 10.25
CA LEU A 300 8.49 4.86 10.78
C LEU A 300 8.06 5.23 12.21
N ALA A 301 6.76 5.29 12.48
CA ALA A 301 6.23 5.52 13.83
C ALA A 301 6.72 4.46 14.83
N ASN A 302 6.65 3.18 14.46
CA ASN A 302 7.17 2.11 15.29
C ASN A 302 8.70 2.17 15.41
N ARG A 303 9.44 2.52 14.35
CA ARG A 303 10.90 2.68 14.43
C ARG A 303 11.28 3.76 15.44
N LEU A 304 10.62 4.92 15.40
CA LEU A 304 10.84 6.01 16.37
C LEU A 304 10.52 5.57 17.81
N THR A 305 9.48 4.75 17.98
CA THR A 305 9.11 4.22 19.30
C THR A 305 10.15 3.23 19.84
N ARG A 306 10.70 2.37 18.98
CA ARG A 306 11.57 1.25 19.38
C ARG A 306 13.04 1.64 19.43
N ASP A 307 13.44 2.61 18.63
CA ASP A 307 14.82 3.04 18.43
C ASP A 307 14.85 4.57 18.25
N PRO A 308 14.51 5.33 19.30
CA PRO A 308 14.50 6.79 19.24
C PRO A 308 15.89 7.38 18.99
N GLU A 309 16.96 6.67 19.38
CA GLU A 309 18.35 7.12 19.15
C GLU A 309 18.72 7.17 17.67
N ALA A 310 18.03 6.42 16.80
CA ALA A 310 18.19 6.51 15.35
C ALA A 310 17.58 7.78 14.74
N PHE A 311 16.77 8.53 15.50
CA PHE A 311 16.17 9.79 15.05
C PHE A 311 16.97 10.97 15.58
N GLN A 312 18.09 11.24 14.92
CA GLN A 312 18.91 12.42 15.16
C GLN A 312 18.93 13.30 13.90
N PRO A 313 19.00 14.63 14.01
CA PRO A 313 19.14 15.49 12.85
C PRO A 313 20.27 15.03 11.91
N GLY A 314 19.97 14.86 10.63
CA GLY A 314 20.88 14.35 9.60
C GLY A 314 20.96 12.82 9.49
N ALA A 315 20.36 12.06 10.42
CA ALA A 315 20.29 10.61 10.33
C ALA A 315 19.50 10.16 9.09
N GLN A 316 19.94 9.07 8.48
CA GLN A 316 19.32 8.49 7.29
C GLN A 316 18.65 7.15 7.62
N LEU A 317 17.41 6.99 7.16
CA LEU A 317 16.61 5.77 7.32
C LEU A 317 16.24 5.26 5.92
N THR A 318 16.72 4.06 5.56
CA THR A 318 16.48 3.47 4.22
C THR A 318 15.54 2.28 4.30
N PHE A 319 14.58 2.23 3.39
CA PHE A 319 13.60 1.15 3.26
C PHE A 319 13.46 0.74 1.81
N ALA A 320 13.44 -0.57 1.53
CA ALA A 320 12.98 -1.06 0.24
C ALA A 320 11.46 -0.89 0.16
N VAL A 321 10.97 -0.13 -0.84
CA VAL A 321 9.55 0.19 -0.99
C VAL A 321 9.03 -0.33 -2.33
N ALA A 322 8.01 -1.18 -2.29
CA ALA A 322 7.32 -1.69 -3.47
C ALA A 322 6.03 -0.89 -3.72
N ARG A 323 5.92 -0.35 -4.94
CA ARG A 323 4.75 0.35 -5.47
C ARG A 323 4.31 -0.29 -6.78
N PRO A 324 3.10 -0.01 -7.30
CA PRO A 324 2.67 -0.59 -8.56
C PRO A 324 3.60 -0.30 -9.75
N SER A 325 4.38 0.78 -9.70
CA SER A 325 5.38 1.13 -10.72
C SER A 325 6.70 0.36 -10.60
N GLY A 326 6.92 -0.38 -9.52
CA GLY A 326 8.17 -1.11 -9.26
C GLY A 326 8.62 -0.98 -7.81
N MET A 327 9.81 -1.49 -7.52
CA MET A 327 10.44 -1.43 -6.20
C MET A 327 11.68 -0.52 -6.27
N ALA A 328 11.86 0.31 -5.25
CA ALA A 328 13.05 1.15 -5.10
C ALA A 328 13.38 1.36 -3.62
N ASP A 329 14.64 1.66 -3.34
CA ASP A 329 15.05 2.06 -1.99
C ASP A 329 14.68 3.52 -1.74
N TRP A 330 14.01 3.77 -0.62
CA TRP A 330 13.62 5.09 -0.17
C TRP A 330 14.44 5.47 1.05
N THR A 331 15.28 6.48 0.89
CA THR A 331 16.08 7.04 1.97
C THR A 331 15.43 8.32 2.49
N PHE A 332 15.17 8.34 3.80
CA PHE A 332 14.64 9.48 4.52
C PHE A 332 15.72 10.10 5.38
N THR A 333 15.80 11.42 5.37
CA THR A 333 16.65 12.20 6.26
C THR A 333 15.81 12.78 7.38
N VAL A 334 16.25 12.59 8.63
CA VAL A 334 15.64 13.22 9.79
C VAL A 334 16.08 14.68 9.82
N ALA A 335 15.16 15.61 9.59
CA ALA A 335 15.46 17.05 9.63
C ALA A 335 15.64 17.56 11.07
N GLY A 336 14.92 16.96 12.02
CA GLY A 336 14.96 17.31 13.44
C GLY A 336 13.57 17.54 14.03
N MET A 337 13.52 18.11 15.22
CA MET A 337 12.27 18.47 15.89
C MET A 337 11.72 19.80 15.36
N THR A 338 10.42 19.86 15.10
CA THR A 338 9.69 21.07 14.73
C THR A 338 8.31 21.07 15.35
N THR A 339 7.69 22.24 15.47
CA THR A 339 6.33 22.37 15.98
C THR A 339 5.37 22.48 14.81
N VAL A 340 4.36 21.61 14.77
CA VAL A 340 3.26 21.64 13.79
C VAL A 340 2.02 22.21 14.47
N SER A 341 1.45 23.27 13.90
CA SER A 341 0.17 23.80 14.34
C SER A 341 -0.97 22.95 13.78
N THR A 342 -1.80 22.40 14.66
CA THR A 342 -3.01 21.65 14.32
C THR A 342 -4.23 22.30 14.98
N PRO A 343 -5.47 21.99 14.56
CA PRO A 343 -6.68 22.41 15.26
C PRO A 343 -6.75 21.93 16.71
N GLU A 344 -6.11 20.81 17.06
CA GLU A 344 -6.00 20.31 18.45
C GLU A 344 -4.92 21.05 19.26
N GLY A 345 -4.16 21.95 18.63
CA GLY A 345 -3.09 22.73 19.23
C GLY A 345 -1.72 22.49 18.59
N PRO A 346 -0.67 23.16 19.08
CA PRO A 346 0.69 22.95 18.61
C PRO A 346 1.22 21.60 19.11
N LEU A 347 1.76 20.79 18.19
CA LEU A 347 2.36 19.49 18.48
C LEU A 347 3.85 19.48 18.15
N SER A 348 4.68 19.00 19.08
CA SER A 348 6.12 18.78 18.82
C SER A 348 6.29 17.50 18.01
N CYS A 349 7.04 17.59 16.91
CA CYS A 349 7.13 16.53 15.91
C CYS A 349 8.55 16.32 15.40
N TRP A 350 8.93 15.06 15.20
CA TRP A 350 10.06 14.69 14.38
C TRP A 350 9.71 14.88 12.91
N HIS A 351 10.43 15.76 12.22
CA HIS A 351 10.29 15.99 10.78
C HIS A 351 11.26 15.12 10.00
N ILE A 352 10.73 14.34 9.08
CA ILE A 352 11.45 13.34 8.30
C ILE A 352 11.16 13.61 6.82
N VAL A 353 12.20 13.65 6.00
CA VAL A 353 12.12 14.12 4.61
C VAL A 353 12.75 13.12 3.65
N ARG A 354 12.01 12.77 2.61
CA ARG A 354 12.51 12.13 1.39
C ARG A 354 12.32 13.10 0.24
N HIS A 355 13.42 13.50 -0.39
CA HIS A 355 13.36 14.26 -1.63
C HIS A 355 13.11 13.33 -2.82
N ALA A 356 12.37 13.81 -3.81
CA ALA A 356 12.32 13.15 -5.11
C ALA A 356 13.66 13.40 -5.82
N GLU A 357 14.35 12.34 -6.23
CA GLU A 357 15.63 12.46 -6.94
C GLU A 357 15.45 12.93 -8.40
N ASP A 358 14.29 12.63 -8.98
CA ASP A 358 13.89 13.04 -10.32
C ASP A 358 12.40 13.39 -10.37
N ALA A 359 11.96 14.01 -11.48
CA ALA A 359 10.59 14.49 -11.65
C ALA A 359 9.51 13.39 -11.68
N ASN A 360 9.89 12.12 -11.81
CA ASN A 360 8.96 10.99 -11.84
C ASN A 360 8.87 10.29 -10.47
N GLN A 361 9.67 10.69 -9.49
CA GLN A 361 9.64 10.13 -8.14
C GLN A 361 8.77 10.96 -7.19
N LEU A 362 8.16 10.27 -6.22
CA LEU A 362 7.30 10.88 -5.21
C LEU A 362 8.13 11.39 -4.02
N GLY A 363 8.21 12.69 -3.82
CA GLY A 363 8.75 13.29 -2.60
C GLY A 363 7.78 13.10 -1.43
N ALA A 364 8.30 12.91 -0.23
CA ALA A 364 7.49 12.75 0.98
C ALA A 364 8.11 13.49 2.16
N GLN A 365 7.29 14.19 2.95
CA GLN A 365 7.68 14.69 4.25
C GLN A 365 6.68 14.22 5.28
N ILE A 366 7.16 13.83 6.45
CA ILE A 366 6.35 13.20 7.50
C ILE A 366 6.73 13.85 8.82
N TRP A 367 5.71 14.22 9.61
CA TRP A 367 5.87 14.74 10.95
C TRP A 367 5.26 13.75 11.94
N LEU A 368 6.09 13.13 12.76
CA LEU A 368 5.68 12.15 13.77
C LEU A 368 5.69 12.81 15.14
N SER A 369 4.57 12.77 15.88
CA SER A 369 4.51 13.39 17.21
C SER A 369 4.58 12.36 18.33
N PRO A 370 5.57 12.46 19.25
CA PRO A 370 5.60 11.64 20.46
C PRO A 370 4.36 11.78 21.33
N GLN A 371 3.66 12.92 21.26
CA GLN A 371 2.42 13.18 22.00
C GLN A 371 1.24 12.33 21.49
N LEU A 372 1.33 11.82 20.26
CA LEU A 372 0.34 10.92 19.64
C LEU A 372 0.98 9.57 19.29
N GLN A 373 1.77 9.00 20.21
CA GLN A 373 2.40 7.68 20.05
C GLN A 373 3.23 7.56 18.77
N ASN A 374 3.91 8.64 18.40
CA ASN A 374 4.73 8.76 17.19
C ASN A 374 3.94 8.61 15.88
N LEU A 375 2.62 8.75 15.90
CA LEU A 375 1.78 8.73 14.70
C LEU A 375 2.01 9.97 13.81
N PRO A 376 1.75 9.85 12.49
CA PRO A 376 1.96 10.95 11.55
C PRO A 376 0.88 12.03 11.70
N VAL A 377 1.24 13.16 12.29
CA VAL A 377 0.32 14.31 12.48
C VAL A 377 0.31 15.26 11.29
N GLN A 378 1.34 15.19 10.45
CA GLN A 378 1.34 15.89 9.17
C GLN A 378 2.07 15.04 8.14
N ILE A 379 1.55 15.03 6.91
CA ILE A 379 2.14 14.32 5.77
C ILE A 379 2.12 15.27 4.58
N ARG A 380 3.25 15.43 3.90
CA ARG A 380 3.32 16.13 2.62
C ARG A 380 3.73 15.15 1.54
N LEU A 381 2.87 14.95 0.56
CA LEU A 381 3.15 14.16 -0.64
C LEU A 381 3.42 15.10 -1.80
N GLN A 382 4.57 14.96 -2.44
CA GLN A 382 5.02 15.85 -3.51
C GLN A 382 5.23 15.06 -4.80
N HIS A 383 4.44 15.37 -5.83
CA HIS A 383 4.51 14.70 -7.13
C HIS A 383 5.47 15.40 -8.10
N SER A 384 5.66 16.72 -7.98
CA SER A 384 6.62 17.50 -8.75
C SER A 384 7.06 18.73 -7.94
N ALA A 385 7.94 19.57 -8.49
CA ALA A 385 8.36 20.82 -7.85
C ALA A 385 7.17 21.70 -7.43
N ASP A 386 6.15 21.80 -8.30
CA ASP A 386 5.00 22.69 -8.09
C ASP A 386 3.76 21.97 -7.56
N SER A 387 3.76 20.64 -7.44
CA SER A 387 2.56 19.87 -7.12
C SER A 387 2.70 19.07 -5.83
N TYR A 388 1.84 19.38 -4.85
CA TYR A 388 1.85 18.71 -3.56
C TYR A 388 0.46 18.65 -2.89
N LEU A 389 0.33 17.68 -2.00
CA LEU A 389 -0.75 17.56 -1.02
C LEU A 389 -0.13 17.63 0.38
N LEU A 390 -0.72 18.42 1.26
CA LEU A 390 -0.36 18.55 2.68
C LEU A 390 -1.58 18.15 3.52
N PHE A 391 -1.42 17.06 4.26
CA PHE A 391 -2.38 16.54 5.22
C PHE A 391 -1.97 17.05 6.58
N THR A 392 -2.76 17.90 7.22
CA THR A 392 -2.52 18.38 8.59
C THR A 392 -3.57 17.78 9.49
N LEU A 393 -3.15 17.18 10.61
CA LEU A 393 -4.05 16.54 11.57
C LEU A 393 -5.14 17.52 11.96
N ASP A 394 -6.37 17.05 11.90
CA ASP A 394 -7.57 17.75 12.38
C ASP A 394 -8.04 17.13 13.70
N HIS A 395 -8.14 15.79 13.72
CA HIS A 395 -8.56 15.04 14.90
C HIS A 395 -7.98 13.62 14.93
N ALA A 396 -7.67 13.08 16.11
CA ALA A 396 -7.25 11.70 16.32
C ALA A 396 -8.25 10.90 17.18
N GLU A 397 -8.75 9.79 16.65
CA GLU A 397 -9.65 8.85 17.33
C GLU A 397 -8.90 7.54 17.59
N GLN A 398 -8.57 7.26 18.85
CA GLN A 398 -7.88 6.02 19.25
C GLN A 398 -8.87 5.05 19.89
N GLN A 399 -8.84 3.79 19.47
CA GLN A 399 -9.59 2.75 20.14
C GLN A 399 -9.00 2.55 21.54
N ALA A 400 -9.86 2.64 22.57
CA ALA A 400 -9.44 2.40 23.94
C ALA A 400 -8.87 0.99 24.07
N LEU A 401 -7.68 0.86 24.67
CA LEU A 401 -7.14 -0.46 25.01
C LEU A 401 -8.15 -1.17 25.94
N PRO A 402 -8.37 -2.49 25.76
CA PRO A 402 -9.18 -3.26 26.69
C PRO A 402 -8.64 -3.06 28.11
N GLN A 403 -9.44 -2.44 28.97
CA GLN A 403 -9.11 -2.35 30.39
C GLN A 403 -9.06 -3.78 30.94
N ALA A 404 -7.92 -4.18 31.50
CA ALA A 404 -7.84 -5.48 32.18
C ALA A 404 -8.94 -5.55 33.25
N PRO A 405 -9.64 -6.68 33.41
CA PRO A 405 -10.70 -6.79 34.40
C PRO A 405 -10.09 -6.51 35.78
N THR A 406 -10.55 -5.43 36.40
CA THR A 406 -10.27 -5.14 37.81
C THR A 406 -10.74 -6.35 38.60
N SER A 407 -9.78 -7.11 39.13
CA SER A 407 -10.08 -8.21 40.03
C SER A 407 -10.81 -7.64 41.23
N ALA A 408 -12.14 -7.75 41.24
CA ALA A 408 -12.95 -7.49 42.39
C ALA A 408 -12.59 -8.54 43.44
N ALA A 409 -11.81 -8.15 44.44
CA ALA A 409 -11.61 -8.95 45.63
C ALA A 409 -12.93 -9.01 46.42
N PRO A 410 -13.33 -10.21 46.84
CA PRO A 410 -13.69 -10.40 48.24
C PRO A 410 -12.71 -11.31 48.98
#